data_AF-A0A1X7SVA3-F1
#
_entry.id   AF-A0A1X7SVA3-F1
#
_cell.length_a   1.000
_cell.length_b   1.000
_cell.length_c   1.000
_cell.angle_alpha   90.00
_cell.angle_beta   90.00
_cell.angle_gamma   90.00
#
_symmetry.space_group_name_H-M   'P 1'
#
loop_
_entity.id
_entity.type
_entity.pdbx_description
1 polymer ?
#
loop_
_entity_poly.entity_id
_entity_poly.type
_entity_poly.pdbx_seq_one_letter_code
_entity_poly.pdbx_strand_id
1 'polypeptide(L)'
;MAKYTEESLVPATKEYVVLKKKASRLQTAITDPKLFSIDLLSENLISESTYQRVNAPVTTLDAQGYELINSLLKAVVIDPGNFHKLLEVLENHPPLLTAVAKEMKDYVHVYGALFALKYHLKALPTSY
;
A
#
# COMPACT_ATOMS: atom_id res chain seq x y z
N MET A 1 -4.41 11.49 32.89
CA MET A 1 -3.68 10.44 32.15
C MET A 1 -4.15 10.45 30.71
N ALA A 2 -3.39 11.07 29.81
CA ALA A 2 -3.70 11.04 28.38
C ALA A 2 -3.22 9.70 27.81
N LYS A 3 -4.14 8.90 27.28
CA LYS A 3 -3.83 7.75 26.42
C LYS A 3 -3.28 8.33 25.11
N TYR A 4 -1.97 8.44 25.01
CA TYR A 4 -1.33 8.57 23.71
C TYR A 4 -1.40 7.19 23.05
N THR A 5 -2.39 6.97 22.20
CA THR A 5 -2.33 5.89 21.22
C THR A 5 -1.20 6.24 20.25
N GLU A 6 -0.21 5.35 20.14
CA GLU A 6 0.96 5.48 19.25
C GLU A 6 0.61 5.69 17.75
N GLU A 7 -0.68 5.67 17.38
CA GLU A 7 -1.15 5.99 16.03
C GLU A 7 -1.05 7.48 15.64
N SER A 8 -0.63 8.37 16.56
CA SER A 8 -0.79 9.84 16.40
C SER A 8 0.46 10.65 16.04
N LEU A 9 1.59 10.04 15.67
CA LEU A 9 2.87 10.76 15.54
C LEU A 9 3.46 10.91 14.13
N VAL A 10 2.82 10.35 13.09
CA VAL A 10 3.20 10.62 11.70
C VAL A 10 2.00 11.27 11.01
N PRO A 11 2.17 12.43 10.33
CA PRO A 11 1.13 12.92 9.43
C PRO A 11 0.89 11.85 8.37
N ALA A 12 -0.19 11.08 8.54
CA ALA A 12 -0.55 10.02 7.63
C ALA A 12 -0.77 10.64 6.24
N THR A 13 0.10 10.32 5.29
CA THR A 13 -0.05 10.77 3.91
C THR A 13 -1.32 10.19 3.30
N LYS A 14 -1.89 10.86 2.29
CA LYS A 14 -3.11 10.38 1.64
C LYS A 14 -2.91 8.97 1.06
N GLU A 15 -1.71 8.68 0.56
CA GLU A 15 -1.27 7.39 0.04
C GLU A 15 -1.35 6.30 1.12
N TYR A 16 -0.76 6.56 2.29
CA TYR A 16 -0.84 5.64 3.43
C TYR A 16 -2.27 5.39 3.87
N VAL A 17 -3.08 6.46 3.98
CA VAL A 17 -4.49 6.36 4.40
C VAL A 17 -5.28 5.50 3.42
N VAL A 18 -5.07 5.68 2.11
CA VAL A 18 -5.74 4.88 1.08
C VAL A 18 -5.28 3.43 1.12
N LEU A 19 -3.97 3.17 1.21
CA LEU A 19 -3.45 1.81 1.31
C LEU A 19 -3.99 1.10 2.57
N LYS A 20 -3.97 1.76 3.74
CA LYS A 20 -4.53 1.20 4.99
C LYS A 20 -6.00 0.85 4.85
N LYS A 21 -6.80 1.68 4.16
CA LYS A 21 -8.23 1.42 3.90
C LYS A 21 -8.48 0.26 2.94
N LYS A 22 -7.57 0.01 1.99
CA LYS A 22 -7.69 -1.04 0.97
C LYS A 22 -6.90 -2.31 1.31
N ALA A 23 -6.13 -2.31 2.39
CA ALA A 23 -5.25 -3.39 2.83
C ALA A 23 -5.93 -4.77 2.88
N SER A 24 -7.08 -4.87 3.53
CA SER A 24 -7.82 -6.15 3.63
C SER A 24 -8.26 -6.66 2.25
N ARG A 25 -8.76 -5.76 1.39
CA ARG A 25 -9.17 -6.13 0.03
C ARG A 25 -7.97 -6.52 -0.84
N LEU A 26 -6.84 -5.83 -0.69
CA LEU A 26 -5.60 -6.18 -1.36
C LEU A 26 -5.14 -7.57 -0.91
N GLN A 27 -5.16 -7.87 0.38
CA GLN A 27 -4.81 -9.19 0.91
C GLN A 27 -5.64 -10.31 0.28
N THR A 28 -6.97 -10.13 0.18
CA THR A 28 -7.85 -11.11 -0.47
C THR A 28 -7.61 -11.24 -1.98
N ALA A 29 -7.15 -10.17 -2.64
CA ALA A 29 -6.83 -10.20 -4.06
C ALA A 29 -5.49 -10.90 -4.37
N ILE A 30 -4.60 -11.06 -3.38
CA ILE A 30 -3.34 -11.78 -3.52
C ILE A 30 -3.63 -13.29 -3.48
N THR A 31 -3.75 -13.89 -4.66
CA THR A 31 -3.97 -15.34 -4.80
C THR A 31 -2.68 -16.16 -4.75
N ASP A 32 -1.55 -15.54 -5.15
CA ASP A 32 -0.21 -16.13 -5.07
C ASP A 32 0.76 -15.16 -4.39
N PRO A 33 0.87 -15.22 -3.05
CA PRO A 33 1.75 -14.33 -2.28
C PRO A 33 3.24 -14.51 -2.62
N LYS A 34 3.65 -15.72 -3.03
CA LYS A 34 5.07 -16.00 -3.31
C LYS A 34 5.49 -15.37 -4.62
N LEU A 35 4.72 -15.57 -5.68
CA LEU A 35 4.97 -14.92 -6.96
C LEU A 35 4.94 -13.39 -6.80
N PHE A 36 3.89 -12.88 -6.15
CA PHE A 36 3.75 -11.44 -5.93
C PHE A 36 4.92 -10.86 -5.11
N SER A 37 5.47 -11.61 -4.15
CA SER A 37 6.64 -11.17 -3.37
C SER A 37 7.91 -11.00 -4.20
N ILE A 38 8.06 -11.70 -5.33
CA ILE A 38 9.21 -11.54 -6.24
C ILE A 38 9.16 -10.17 -6.90
N ASP A 39 8.00 -9.79 -7.43
CA ASP A 39 7.80 -8.52 -8.11
C ASP A 39 7.85 -7.33 -7.15
N LEU A 40 7.40 -7.53 -5.90
CA LEU A 40 7.58 -6.51 -4.87
C LEU A 40 9.05 -6.35 -4.45
N LEU A 41 9.84 -7.43 -4.47
CA LEU A 41 11.26 -7.35 -4.16
C LEU A 41 12.05 -6.65 -5.27
N SER A 42 11.77 -6.95 -6.54
CA SER A 42 12.45 -6.33 -7.69
C SER A 42 12.24 -4.81 -7.73
N GLU A 43 11.07 -4.33 -7.33
CA GLU A 43 10.75 -2.91 -7.21
C GLU A 43 11.19 -2.26 -5.89
N ASN A 44 11.91 -3.01 -5.04
CA ASN A 44 12.34 -2.60 -3.69
C ASN A 44 11.19 -2.16 -2.77
N LEU A 45 9.99 -2.70 -2.97
CA LEU A 45 8.80 -2.43 -2.14
C LEU A 45 8.75 -3.28 -0.87
N ILE A 46 9.47 -4.40 -0.86
CA ILE A 46 9.72 -5.22 0.33
C ILE A 46 11.21 -5.50 0.49
N SER A 47 11.64 -5.77 1.72
CA SER A 47 13.00 -6.20 2.00
C SER A 47 13.22 -7.67 1.64
N GLU A 48 14.48 -8.05 1.41
CA GLU A 48 14.88 -9.46 1.28
C GLU A 48 14.44 -10.30 2.49
N SER A 49 14.55 -9.74 3.70
CA SER A 49 14.08 -10.43 4.92
C SER A 49 12.57 -10.68 4.92
N THR A 50 11.77 -9.79 4.33
CA THR A 50 10.32 -9.98 4.18
C THR A 50 10.04 -11.06 3.13
N TYR A 51 10.74 -10.99 2.00
CA TYR A 51 10.67 -12.01 0.96
C TYR A 51 10.96 -13.42 1.51
N GLN A 52 12.02 -13.57 2.32
CA GLN A 52 12.36 -14.85 2.96
C GLN A 52 11.26 -15.36 3.90
N ARG A 53 10.63 -14.48 4.70
CA ARG A 53 9.53 -14.87 5.61
C ARG A 53 8.28 -15.34 4.84
N VAL A 54 7.94 -14.64 3.75
CA VAL A 54 6.80 -14.99 2.88
C VAL A 54 7.04 -16.33 2.19
N ASN A 55 8.28 -16.61 1.78
CA ASN A 55 8.61 -17.83 1.05
C ASN A 55 8.98 -19.02 1.95
N ALA A 56 8.96 -18.86 3.28
CA ALA A 56 9.29 -19.95 4.19
C ALA A 56 8.32 -21.14 4.05
N PRO A 57 8.78 -22.39 4.22
CA PRO A 57 7.99 -23.59 3.89
C PRO A 57 6.70 -23.80 4.70
N VAL A 58 6.60 -23.21 5.88
CA VAL A 58 5.52 -23.48 6.86
C VAL A 58 4.52 -22.30 6.96
N THR A 59 4.71 -21.25 6.17
CA THR A 59 3.85 -20.05 6.24
C THR A 59 2.53 -20.28 5.51
N THR A 60 1.41 -20.01 6.18
CA THR A 60 0.07 -20.08 5.56
C THR A 60 -0.15 -18.92 4.58
N LEU A 61 -1.05 -19.08 3.60
CA LEU A 61 -1.39 -18.02 2.65
C LEU A 61 -1.84 -16.72 3.34
N ASP A 62 -2.63 -16.83 4.40
CA ASP A 62 -3.09 -15.68 5.17
C ASP A 62 -1.94 -14.93 5.85
N ALA A 63 -1.02 -15.67 6.50
CA ALA A 63 0.17 -15.09 7.13
C ALA A 63 1.13 -14.46 6.10
N GLN A 64 1.26 -15.07 4.92
CA GLN A 64 2.03 -14.50 3.81
C GLN A 64 1.43 -13.17 3.33
N GLY A 65 0.12 -13.14 3.10
CA GLY A 65 -0.60 -11.92 2.74
C GLY A 65 -0.43 -10.84 3.80
N TYR A 66 -0.58 -11.19 5.08
CA TYR A 66 -0.41 -10.26 6.19
C TYR A 66 1.00 -9.64 6.24
N GLU A 67 2.05 -10.46 6.10
CA GLU A 67 3.43 -9.98 6.05
C GLU A 67 3.66 -8.99 4.89
N LEU A 68 3.15 -9.30 3.69
CA LEU A 68 3.26 -8.42 2.53
C LEU A 68 2.56 -7.08 2.79
N ILE A 69 1.31 -7.10 3.25
CA ILE A 69 0.54 -5.89 3.53
C ILE A 69 1.22 -5.02 4.59
N ASN A 70 1.70 -5.63 5.68
CA ASN A 70 2.37 -4.89 6.75
C ASN A 70 3.67 -4.24 6.25
N SER A 71 4.44 -4.94 5.43
CA SER A 71 5.66 -4.41 4.83
C SER A 71 5.37 -3.27 3.85
N LEU A 72 4.34 -3.40 3.00
CA LEU A 72 3.91 -2.33 2.10
C LEU A 72 3.44 -1.08 2.85
N LEU A 73 2.67 -1.26 3.93
CA LEU A 73 2.25 -0.14 4.78
C LEU A 73 3.46 0.61 5.36
N LYS A 74 4.47 -0.11 5.85
CA LYS A 74 5.71 0.49 6.35
C LYS A 74 6.48 1.22 5.24
N ALA A 75 6.60 0.60 4.06
CA ALA A 75 7.30 1.19 2.91
C ALA A 75 6.65 2.52 2.47
N VAL A 76 5.32 2.60 2.47
CA VAL A 76 4.56 3.82 2.10
C VAL A 76 4.58 4.88 3.20
N VAL A 77 4.66 4.49 4.48
CA VAL A 77 4.87 5.46 5.58
C VAL A 77 6.23 6.13 5.46
N ILE A 78 7.28 5.36 5.13
CA ILE A 78 8.65 5.87 5.00
C ILE A 78 8.77 6.76 3.76
N ASP A 79 8.27 6.29 2.62
CA ASP A 79 8.27 7.04 1.36
C ASP A 79 6.92 6.86 0.64
N PRO A 80 6.08 7.91 0.61
CA PRO A 80 4.81 7.89 -0.11
C PRO A 80 4.94 7.58 -1.60
N GLY A 81 6.10 7.84 -2.22
CA GLY A 81 6.39 7.49 -3.61
C GLY A 81 6.30 5.98 -3.89
N ASN A 82 6.53 5.14 -2.88
CA ASN A 82 6.38 3.69 -2.99
C ASN A 82 4.93 3.26 -3.28
N PHE A 83 3.95 4.11 -2.97
CA PHE A 83 2.56 3.85 -3.33
C PHE A 83 2.37 3.84 -4.85
N HIS A 84 3.02 4.74 -5.60
CA HIS A 84 2.91 4.79 -7.06
C HIS A 84 3.55 3.57 -7.71
N LYS A 85 4.74 3.17 -7.25
CA LYS A 85 5.38 1.91 -7.67
C LYS A 85 4.50 0.70 -7.38
N LEU A 86 3.90 0.64 -6.19
CA LEU A 86 2.96 -0.42 -5.84
C LEU A 86 1.78 -0.48 -6.83
N LEU A 87 1.21 0.67 -7.20
CA LEU A 87 0.14 0.71 -8.19
C LEU A 87 0.56 0.16 -9.55
N GLU A 88 1.76 0.49 -10.03
CA GLU A 88 2.31 -0.03 -11.27
C GLU A 88 2.47 -1.56 -11.22
N VAL A 89 3.04 -2.10 -10.14
CA VAL A 89 3.15 -3.55 -9.94
C VAL A 89 1.77 -4.21 -9.99
N LEU A 90 0.78 -3.66 -9.28
CA LEU A 90 -0.56 -4.24 -9.21
C LEU A 90 -1.30 -4.19 -10.56
N GLU A 91 -1.02 -3.20 -11.40
CA GLU A 91 -1.63 -3.09 -12.74
C GLU A 91 -1.08 -4.11 -13.72
N ASN A 92 0.15 -4.57 -13.53
CA ASN A 92 0.78 -5.63 -14.33
C ASN A 92 0.35 -7.06 -13.92
N HIS A 93 -0.51 -7.17 -12.91
CA HIS A 93 -0.93 -8.45 -12.31
C HIS A 93 -2.35 -8.87 -12.74
N PRO A 94 -2.82 -10.08 -12.35
CA PRO A 94 -4.16 -10.57 -12.66
C PRO A 94 -5.29 -9.58 -12.29
N PRO A 95 -6.48 -9.71 -12.91
CA PRO A 95 -7.53 -8.68 -12.90
C PRO A 95 -7.98 -8.21 -11.50
N LEU A 96 -7.90 -9.08 -10.50
CA LEU A 96 -8.26 -8.74 -9.13
C LEU A 96 -7.31 -7.71 -8.53
N LEU A 97 -6.00 -7.86 -8.71
CA LEU A 97 -5.00 -6.91 -8.22
C LEU A 97 -5.08 -5.59 -8.99
N THR A 98 -5.28 -5.65 -10.31
CA THR A 98 -5.53 -4.46 -11.14
C THR A 98 -6.77 -3.70 -10.69
N ALA A 99 -7.86 -4.40 -10.33
CA ALA A 99 -9.07 -3.75 -9.85
C ALA A 99 -8.84 -3.01 -8.52
N VAL A 100 -8.07 -3.60 -7.60
CA VAL A 100 -7.69 -2.93 -6.34
C VAL A 100 -6.81 -1.71 -6.62
N ALA A 101 -5.88 -1.80 -7.57
CA ALA A 101 -5.04 -0.66 -7.98
C ALA A 101 -5.87 0.52 -8.50
N LYS A 102 -6.84 0.26 -9.38
CA LYS A 102 -7.76 1.27 -9.92
C LYS A 102 -8.55 1.95 -8.81
N GLU A 103 -9.13 1.17 -7.89
CA GLU A 103 -9.84 1.73 -6.74
C GLU A 103 -8.92 2.60 -5.88
N MET A 104 -7.68 2.20 -5.65
CA MET A 104 -6.72 2.99 -4.89
C MET A 104 -6.35 4.30 -5.60
N LYS A 105 -6.16 4.30 -6.92
CA LYS A 105 -5.93 5.50 -7.73
C LYS A 105 -7.10 6.48 -7.63
N ASP A 106 -8.32 5.99 -7.79
CA ASP A 106 -9.54 6.80 -7.69
C ASP A 106 -9.67 7.44 -6.31
N TYR A 107 -9.43 6.65 -5.25
CA TYR A 107 -9.48 7.14 -3.88
C TYR A 107 -8.42 8.19 -3.58
N VAL A 108 -7.17 8.02 -4.04
CA VAL A 108 -6.11 9.04 -3.84
C VAL A 108 -6.44 10.33 -4.58
N HIS A 109 -7.05 10.26 -5.77
CA HIS A 109 -7.49 11.45 -6.50
C HIS A 109 -8.57 12.22 -5.72
N VAL A 110 -9.60 11.53 -5.26
CA VAL A 110 -10.69 12.12 -4.47
C VAL A 110 -10.20 12.63 -3.11
N TYR A 111 -9.38 11.86 -2.40
CA TYR A 111 -8.79 12.28 -1.12
C TYR A 111 -7.83 13.44 -1.27
N GLY A 112 -7.08 13.52 -2.37
CA GLY A 112 -6.23 14.68 -2.67
C GLY A 112 -7.04 15.97 -2.78
N ALA A 113 -8.18 15.93 -3.46
CA ALA A 113 -9.08 17.08 -3.56
C ALA A 113 -9.68 17.48 -2.20
N LEU A 114 -10.15 16.50 -1.41
CA LEU A 114 -10.70 16.76 -0.07
C LEU A 114 -9.65 17.26 0.92
N PHE A 115 -8.42 16.75 0.83
CA PHE A 115 -7.31 17.20 1.66
C PHE A 115 -6.92 18.64 1.31
N ALA A 116 -6.81 18.98 0.03
CA ALA A 116 -6.53 20.36 -0.40
C ALA A 116 -7.61 21.35 0.09
N LEU A 117 -8.89 20.97 0.01
CA LEU A 117 -10.01 21.76 0.53
C LEU A 117 -9.95 21.94 2.05
N LYS A 118 -9.69 20.86 2.80
CA LYS A 118 -9.62 20.88 4.28
C LYS A 118 -8.51 21.78 4.81
N TYR A 119 -7.41 21.91 4.08
CA TYR A 119 -6.24 22.68 4.51
C TYR A 119 -6.05 24.01 3.76
N HIS A 120 -7.03 24.45 2.97
CA HIS A 120 -6.96 25.67 2.15
C HIS A 120 -5.69 25.77 1.29
N LEU A 121 -5.11 24.63 0.90
CA LEU A 121 -3.97 24.60 0.00
C LEU A 121 -4.48 24.85 -1.41
N LYS A 122 -3.84 25.75 -2.16
CA LYS A 122 -4.14 25.89 -3.60
C LYS A 122 -3.96 24.51 -4.24
N ALA A 123 -5.03 23.98 -4.84
CA ALA A 123 -4.94 22.77 -5.64
C ALA A 123 -3.88 23.00 -6.72
N LEU A 124 -2.75 22.31 -6.63
CA LEU A 124 -1.74 22.35 -7.67
C LEU A 124 -2.34 21.72 -8.93
N PRO A 125 -2.17 22.35 -10.11
CA PRO A 125 -2.63 21.75 -11.35
C PRO A 125 -1.82 20.47 -11.59
N THR A 126 -2.48 19.32 -11.49
CA THR A 126 -1.95 18.05 -11.98
C THR A 126 -2.02 18.05 -13.51
N SER A 127 -0.95 18.51 -14.15
CA SER A 127 -0.70 18.29 -15.57
C SER A 127 -0.13 16.88 -15.78
N TYR A 128 -0.84 16.07 -16.57
CA TYR A 128 -0.35 14.83 -17.17
C TYR A 128 0.67 15.13 -18.27
#